data_AF-A0A9P6LAD4-F1
#
_entry.id   AF-A0A9P6LAD4-F1
#
_cell.length_a   1.000
_cell.length_b   1.000
_cell.length_c   1.000
_cell.angle_alpha   90.00
_cell.angle_beta   90.00
_cell.angle_gamma   90.00
#
_symmetry.space_group_name_H-M   'P 1'
#
loop_
_entity.id
_entity.type
_entity.pdbx_description
1 polymer ?
#
loop_
_entity_poly.entity_id
_entity_poly.type
_entity_poly.pdbx_seq_one_letter_code
_entity_poly.pdbx_strand_id
1 'polypeptide(L)'
;MPPEPGWPGLFFRLDELNDHQDVEGNPIVYRAFARHADSRCVYLGQYTFTKLEGISGREWRELPEKTREIWLKFFGDTLLANRTLARIVLRKSQKEEPTEAQVIAKCESIKAPGARRALAEKMEAEIRRAFNRGEEGIVVWGMKCVSYDYEFESDLSTKWQERHKSTSQVELKARWGLNMPASGSELSDDEVEEDEVLTSRSRGHLSRKAKGKKPTISRGDSVSATKL
;
A
#
# COMPACT_ATOMS: atom_id res chain seq x y z
N MET A 1 -9.54 9.00 6.56
CA MET A 1 -10.74 8.19 6.84
C MET A 1 -11.45 8.80 8.03
N PRO A 2 -12.79 8.68 8.13
CA PRO A 2 -13.54 9.11 9.30
C PRO A 2 -12.97 8.51 10.59
N PRO A 3 -12.87 9.27 11.69
CA PRO A 3 -12.37 8.76 12.96
C PRO A 3 -13.35 7.78 13.63
N GLU A 4 -14.64 7.98 13.40
CA GLU A 4 -15.73 7.20 13.98
C GLU A 4 -16.80 6.85 12.91
N PRO A 5 -17.57 5.77 13.10
CA PRO A 5 -18.72 5.47 12.26
C PRO A 5 -19.71 6.65 12.19
N GLY A 6 -20.19 6.98 11.00
CA GLY A 6 -21.10 8.08 10.74
C GLY A 6 -20.47 9.48 10.65
N TRP A 7 -19.22 9.68 11.05
CA TRP A 7 -18.57 10.99 11.03
C TRP A 7 -18.07 11.38 9.63
N PRO A 8 -18.01 12.69 9.30
CA PRO A 8 -17.35 13.13 8.08
C PRO A 8 -15.85 12.79 8.11
N GLY A 9 -15.23 12.75 6.94
CA GLY A 9 -13.81 12.45 6.84
C GLY A 9 -13.17 12.89 5.54
N LEU A 10 -11.85 12.72 5.46
CA LEU A 10 -11.07 12.91 4.24
C LEU A 10 -10.58 11.56 3.70
N PHE A 11 -10.59 11.43 2.39
CA PHE A 11 -10.05 10.29 1.66
C PHE A 11 -9.07 10.77 0.59
N PHE A 12 -7.88 10.19 0.59
CA PHE A 12 -6.77 10.64 -0.25
C PHE A 12 -6.42 9.58 -1.29
N ARG A 13 -6.13 10.01 -2.52
CA ARG A 13 -5.67 9.15 -3.61
C ARG A 13 -4.60 9.79 -4.48
N LEU A 14 -3.87 8.94 -5.21
CA LEU A 14 -2.79 9.35 -6.12
C LEU A 14 -3.27 9.53 -7.56
N ASP A 15 -4.49 9.10 -7.86
CA ASP A 15 -5.11 9.15 -9.17
C ASP A 15 -6.47 9.86 -9.14
N GLU A 16 -6.83 10.47 -10.27
CA GLU A 16 -8.18 10.97 -10.51
C GLU A 16 -9.13 9.80 -10.71
N LEU A 17 -10.35 9.95 -10.21
CA LEU A 17 -11.10 8.81 -9.72
C LEU A 17 -12.17 8.26 -10.66
N ASN A 18 -12.40 8.68 -11.89
CA ASN A 18 -13.75 8.64 -12.47
C ASN A 18 -14.71 9.52 -11.65
N ASP A 19 -15.72 10.06 -12.32
CA ASP A 19 -16.71 10.88 -11.65
C ASP A 19 -17.43 10.05 -10.57
N HIS A 20 -17.59 10.62 -9.37
CA HIS A 20 -18.34 9.99 -8.27
C HIS A 20 -19.84 10.20 -8.41
N GLN A 21 -20.27 10.37 -9.66
CA GLN A 21 -21.64 10.54 -10.08
C GLN A 21 -22.03 9.34 -10.94
N ASP A 22 -23.27 8.92 -10.83
CA ASP A 22 -23.83 7.93 -11.74
C ASP A 22 -24.09 8.54 -13.13
N VAL A 23 -24.64 7.74 -14.05
CA VAL A 23 -24.94 8.18 -15.43
C VAL A 23 -25.98 9.29 -15.51
N GLU A 24 -26.72 9.55 -14.42
CA GLU A 24 -27.74 10.58 -14.30
C GLU A 24 -27.22 11.83 -13.54
N GLY A 25 -25.97 11.80 -13.08
CA GLY A 25 -25.36 12.88 -12.31
C GLY A 25 -25.63 12.82 -10.81
N ASN A 26 -26.28 11.76 -10.29
CA ASN A 26 -26.53 11.63 -8.86
C ASN A 26 -25.27 11.15 -8.13
N PRO A 27 -25.03 11.60 -6.88
CA PRO A 27 -23.90 11.12 -6.09
C PRO A 27 -23.97 9.61 -5.83
N ILE A 28 -22.89 8.90 -6.14
CA ILE A 28 -22.77 7.47 -5.80
C ILE A 28 -22.58 7.33 -4.29
N VAL A 29 -23.39 6.46 -3.69
CA VAL A 29 -23.29 6.11 -2.27
C VAL A 29 -22.41 4.86 -2.11
N TYR A 30 -21.35 4.97 -1.32
CA TYR A 30 -20.41 3.89 -1.05
C TYR A 30 -20.53 3.37 0.36
N ARG A 31 -20.50 2.04 0.51
CA ARG A 31 -20.35 1.39 1.81
C ARG A 31 -18.88 1.46 2.26
N ALA A 32 -18.60 2.27 3.27
CA ALA A 32 -17.24 2.52 3.74
C ALA A 32 -16.82 1.51 4.83
N PHE A 33 -15.61 0.99 4.70
CA PHE A 33 -14.96 0.17 5.71
C PHE A 33 -13.57 0.74 6.01
N ALA A 34 -13.16 0.65 7.27
CA ALA A 34 -11.77 0.90 7.67
C ALA A 34 -11.19 -0.33 8.35
N ARG A 35 -9.89 -0.54 8.17
CA ARG A 35 -9.15 -1.57 8.89
C ARG A 35 -8.56 -0.95 10.15
N HIS A 36 -8.93 -1.51 11.30
CA HIS A 36 -8.40 -1.14 12.60
C HIS A 36 -7.01 -1.77 12.82
N ALA A 37 -6.26 -1.28 13.81
CA ALA A 37 -4.88 -1.71 14.09
C ALA A 37 -4.78 -3.21 14.42
N ASP A 38 -5.80 -3.74 15.09
CA ASP A 38 -5.98 -5.17 15.40
C ASP A 38 -6.44 -6.02 14.20
N SER A 39 -6.37 -5.47 12.98
CA SER A 39 -6.77 -6.11 11.72
C SER A 39 -8.27 -6.34 11.53
N ARG A 40 -9.14 -5.88 12.43
CA ARG A 40 -10.59 -5.92 12.23
C ARG A 40 -11.03 -4.91 11.17
N CYS A 41 -12.00 -5.27 10.35
CA CYS A 41 -12.67 -4.33 9.46
C CYS A 41 -13.90 -3.76 10.18
N VAL A 42 -13.97 -2.45 10.31
CA VAL A 42 -15.08 -1.73 10.93
C VAL A 42 -15.92 -1.10 9.83
N TYR A 43 -17.23 -1.31 9.88
CA TYR A 43 -18.18 -0.65 9.00
C TYR A 43 -18.41 0.79 9.48
N LEU A 44 -18.21 1.76 8.60
CA LEU A 44 -18.26 3.18 8.95
C LEU A 44 -19.56 3.87 8.55
N GLY A 45 -20.39 3.24 7.71
CA GLY A 45 -21.62 3.82 7.16
C GLY A 45 -21.65 3.88 5.63
N GLN A 46 -22.68 4.54 5.12
CA GLN A 46 -22.88 4.85 3.71
C GLN A 46 -22.44 6.29 3.44
N TYR A 47 -21.56 6.51 2.46
CA TYR A 47 -20.93 7.81 2.20
C TYR A 47 -21.07 8.25 0.76
N THR A 48 -21.30 9.55 0.57
CA THR A 48 -21.05 10.24 -0.69
C THR A 48 -19.69 10.92 -0.65
N PHE A 49 -19.05 11.07 -1.81
CA PHE A 49 -17.74 11.67 -1.96
C PHE A 49 -17.84 12.97 -2.77
N THR A 50 -17.17 14.02 -2.32
CA THR A 50 -17.07 15.29 -3.03
C THR A 50 -15.59 15.59 -3.29
N LYS A 51 -15.24 15.85 -4.55
CA LYS A 51 -13.85 16.21 -4.91
C LYS A 51 -13.55 17.54 -4.24
N LEU A 52 -12.48 17.56 -3.45
CA LEU A 52 -11.93 18.80 -2.91
C LEU A 52 -10.73 19.22 -3.75
N GLU A 53 -10.21 20.41 -3.46
CA GLU A 53 -8.92 20.81 -4.00
C GLU A 53 -7.85 19.80 -3.55
N GLY A 54 -7.10 19.28 -4.51
CA GLY A 54 -6.02 18.33 -4.25
C GLY A 54 -4.83 19.03 -3.59
N ILE A 55 -3.94 18.25 -2.98
CA ILE A 55 -2.67 18.78 -2.47
C ILE A 55 -1.82 19.19 -3.67
N SER A 56 -1.62 20.50 -3.82
CA SER A 56 -0.79 21.10 -4.85
C SER A 56 0.69 20.76 -4.65
N GLY A 57 1.51 20.96 -5.69
CA GLY A 57 2.96 20.79 -5.56
C GLY A 57 3.60 21.74 -4.53
N ARG A 58 2.97 22.89 -4.25
CA ARG A 58 3.40 23.80 -3.19
C ARG A 58 3.10 23.21 -1.81
N GLU A 59 1.85 22.88 -1.53
CA GLU A 59 1.43 22.29 -0.24
C GLU A 59 2.16 20.98 0.04
N TRP A 60 2.40 20.17 -1.00
CA TRP A 60 3.21 18.97 -0.90
C TRP A 60 4.60 19.26 -0.33
N ARG A 61 5.28 20.31 -0.80
CA ARG A 61 6.62 20.68 -0.28
C ARG A 61 6.56 21.19 1.16
N GLU A 62 5.43 21.75 1.58
CA GLU A 62 5.19 22.21 2.95
C GLU A 62 4.88 21.04 3.91
N LEU A 63 4.53 19.85 3.39
CA LEU A 63 4.35 18.67 4.23
C LEU A 63 5.66 18.23 4.91
N PRO A 64 5.60 17.74 6.17
CA PRO A 64 6.75 17.16 6.84
C PRO A 64 7.43 16.08 5.99
N GLU A 65 8.76 16.03 5.99
CA GLU A 65 9.54 15.07 5.18
C GLU A 65 9.10 13.63 5.44
N LYS A 66 8.88 13.27 6.71
CA LYS A 66 8.38 11.94 7.11
C LYS A 66 7.04 11.60 6.46
N THR A 67 6.12 12.56 6.33
CA THR A 67 4.83 12.37 5.66
C THR A 67 5.04 12.14 4.17
N ARG A 68 5.90 12.92 3.52
CA ARG A 68 6.25 12.73 2.10
C ARG A 68 6.89 11.36 1.85
N GLU A 69 7.80 10.90 2.71
CA GLU A 69 8.41 9.57 2.62
C GLU A 69 7.39 8.44 2.73
N ILE A 70 6.41 8.55 3.64
CA ILE A 70 5.33 7.57 3.77
C ILE A 70 4.55 7.48 2.46
N TRP A 71 4.16 8.62 1.90
CA TRP A 71 3.48 8.69 0.61
C TRP A 71 4.30 8.07 -0.53
N LEU A 72 5.61 8.35 -0.60
CA LEU A 72 6.49 7.74 -1.62
C LEU A 72 6.58 6.22 -1.48
N LYS A 73 6.61 5.68 -0.26
CA LYS A 73 6.59 4.22 -0.03
C LYS A 73 5.30 3.58 -0.53
N PHE A 74 4.15 4.25 -0.40
CA PHE A 74 2.88 3.74 -0.90
C PHE A 74 2.89 3.45 -2.40
N PHE A 75 3.70 4.15 -3.21
CA PHE A 75 3.78 3.91 -4.66
C PHE A 75 4.24 2.49 -5.03
N GLY A 76 5.11 1.88 -4.22
CA GLY A 76 5.56 0.51 -4.47
C GLY A 76 4.52 -0.56 -4.13
N ASP A 77 3.53 -0.21 -3.30
CA ASP A 77 2.71 -1.18 -2.58
C ASP A 77 1.24 -1.21 -3.04
N THR A 78 0.75 -0.13 -3.64
CA THR A 78 -0.66 -0.02 -4.07
C THR A 78 -0.83 -0.04 -5.59
N LEU A 79 -1.87 -0.73 -6.07
CA LEU A 79 -2.21 -0.72 -7.51
C LEU A 79 -2.70 0.66 -7.95
N LEU A 80 -3.21 1.46 -7.01
CA LEU A 80 -3.67 2.83 -7.23
C LEU A 80 -2.53 3.76 -7.68
N ALA A 81 -1.27 3.39 -7.45
CA ALA A 81 -0.11 4.16 -7.88
C ALA A 81 0.32 3.88 -9.31
N ASN A 82 -0.20 2.83 -9.97
CA ASN A 82 0.25 2.42 -11.30
C ASN A 82 0.08 3.53 -12.32
N ARG A 83 -1.03 4.26 -12.24
CA ARG A 83 -1.37 5.34 -13.16
C ARG A 83 -0.42 6.51 -13.03
N THR A 84 -0.17 6.95 -11.80
CA THR A 84 0.80 8.00 -11.49
C THR A 84 2.22 7.60 -11.91
N LEU A 85 2.65 6.36 -11.61
CA LEU A 85 3.93 5.83 -12.06
C LEU A 85 4.05 5.79 -13.58
N ALA A 86 3.00 5.33 -14.27
CA ALA A 86 2.94 5.31 -15.73
C ALA A 86 3.14 6.72 -16.31
N ARG A 87 2.40 7.73 -15.81
CA ARG A 87 2.55 9.12 -16.24
C ARG A 87 3.96 9.65 -16.03
N ILE A 88 4.54 9.46 -14.83
CA ILE A 88 5.91 9.90 -14.51
C ILE A 88 6.93 9.25 -15.45
N VAL A 89 6.81 7.94 -15.69
CA VAL A 89 7.72 7.22 -16.61
C VAL A 89 7.56 7.72 -18.04
N LEU A 90 6.33 7.91 -18.51
CA LEU A 90 6.07 8.37 -19.88
C LEU A 90 6.60 9.80 -20.08
N ARG A 91 6.31 10.75 -19.19
CA ARG A 91 6.85 12.13 -19.21
C ARG A 91 8.36 12.19 -19.12
N LYS A 92 9.00 11.21 -18.48
CA LYS A 92 10.46 11.11 -18.49
C LYS A 92 11.00 10.69 -19.86
N SER A 93 10.29 9.82 -20.57
CA SER A 93 10.70 9.32 -21.89
C SER A 93 10.28 10.22 -23.06
N GLN A 94 9.27 11.07 -22.87
CA GLN A 94 8.67 11.89 -23.93
C GLN A 94 8.50 13.34 -23.46
N LYS A 95 8.52 14.30 -24.38
CA LYS A 95 8.44 15.74 -24.03
C LYS A 95 7.00 16.26 -23.82
N GLU A 96 6.00 15.46 -24.20
CA GLU A 96 4.58 15.85 -24.18
C GLU A 96 3.79 15.09 -23.10
N GLU A 97 2.64 15.64 -22.72
CA GLU A 97 1.73 14.99 -21.76
C GLU A 97 1.21 13.66 -22.34
N PRO A 98 1.34 12.53 -21.62
CA PRO A 98 0.89 11.24 -22.12
C PRO A 98 -0.62 11.21 -22.37
N THR A 99 -1.00 10.58 -23.47
CA THR A 99 -2.42 10.30 -23.75
C THR A 99 -2.94 9.20 -22.82
N GLU A 100 -4.25 9.19 -22.64
CA GLU A 100 -4.92 8.19 -21.79
C GLU A 100 -4.58 6.75 -22.21
N ALA A 101 -4.58 6.48 -23.52
CA ALA A 101 -4.25 5.18 -24.08
C ALA A 101 -2.80 4.75 -23.75
N GLN A 102 -1.85 5.69 -23.79
CA GLN A 102 -0.47 5.42 -23.41
C GLN A 102 -0.34 5.09 -21.92
N VAL A 103 -1.04 5.85 -21.06
CA VAL A 103 -1.07 5.60 -19.61
C VAL A 103 -1.63 4.21 -19.30
N ILE A 104 -2.76 3.84 -19.92
CA ILE A 104 -3.38 2.52 -19.74
C ILE A 104 -2.43 1.40 -20.20
N ALA A 105 -1.86 1.51 -21.40
CA ALA A 105 -0.92 0.51 -21.91
C ALA A 105 0.30 0.36 -20.99
N LYS A 106 0.79 1.47 -20.44
CA LYS A 106 1.91 1.45 -19.50
C LYS A 106 1.52 0.85 -18.15
N CYS A 107 0.33 1.14 -17.63
CA CYS A 107 -0.21 0.53 -16.42
C CYS A 107 -0.22 -1.00 -16.51
N GLU A 108 -0.65 -1.58 -17.64
CA GLU A 108 -0.64 -3.04 -17.82
C GLU A 108 0.77 -3.62 -17.69
N SER A 109 1.79 -2.95 -18.23
CA SER A 109 3.19 -3.38 -18.08
C SER A 109 3.70 -3.33 -16.63
N ILE A 110 3.12 -2.47 -15.78
CA ILE A 110 3.51 -2.28 -14.37
C ILE A 110 2.81 -3.29 -13.44
N LYS A 111 1.67 -3.87 -13.86
CA LYS A 111 0.89 -4.82 -13.04
C LYS A 111 1.61 -6.14 -12.75
N ALA A 112 2.68 -6.47 -13.47
CA ALA A 112 3.44 -7.68 -13.23
C ALA A 112 3.93 -7.76 -11.76
N PRO A 113 3.79 -8.91 -11.07
CA PRO A 113 4.22 -9.06 -9.68
C PRO A 113 5.68 -8.61 -9.48
N GLY A 114 5.91 -7.75 -8.49
CA GLY A 114 7.24 -7.22 -8.17
C GLY A 114 7.75 -6.10 -9.09
N ALA A 115 7.26 -5.99 -10.33
CA ALA A 115 7.70 -4.96 -11.28
C ALA A 115 7.40 -3.54 -10.77
N ARG A 116 6.23 -3.33 -10.18
CA ARG A 116 5.84 -2.04 -9.59
C ARG A 116 6.79 -1.58 -8.50
N ARG A 117 7.10 -2.43 -7.52
CA ARG A 117 7.98 -2.05 -6.40
C ARG A 117 9.38 -1.71 -6.90
N ALA A 118 9.95 -2.58 -7.75
CA ALA A 118 11.26 -2.33 -8.35
C ALA A 118 11.29 -1.03 -9.18
N LEU A 119 10.21 -0.74 -9.92
CA LEU A 119 10.08 0.49 -10.67
C LEU A 119 9.97 1.71 -9.74
N ALA A 120 9.14 1.65 -8.70
CA ALA A 120 8.96 2.73 -7.74
C ALA A 120 10.26 3.06 -7.00
N GLU A 121 11.01 2.06 -6.54
CA GLU A 121 12.33 2.23 -5.92
C GLU A 121 13.33 2.88 -6.89
N LYS A 122 13.40 2.38 -8.14
CA LYS A 122 14.27 2.96 -9.18
C LYS A 122 13.87 4.41 -9.52
N MET A 123 12.59 4.74 -9.40
CA MET A 123 12.02 6.02 -9.81
C MET A 123 11.77 6.97 -8.64
N GLU A 124 12.16 6.64 -7.41
CA GLU A 124 11.80 7.41 -6.21
C GLU A 124 12.14 8.91 -6.35
N ALA A 125 13.35 9.20 -6.82
CA ALA A 125 13.79 10.58 -7.04
C ALA A 125 12.95 11.31 -8.09
N GLU A 126 12.49 10.62 -9.14
CA GLU A 126 11.63 11.20 -10.17
C GLU A 126 10.20 11.42 -9.68
N ILE A 127 9.66 10.48 -8.90
CA ILE A 127 8.35 10.61 -8.27
C ILE A 127 8.36 11.84 -7.36
N ARG A 128 9.36 11.93 -6.48
CA ARG A 128 9.54 13.09 -5.60
C ARG A 128 9.63 14.40 -6.39
N ARG A 129 10.38 14.42 -7.49
CA ARG A 129 10.50 15.59 -8.36
C ARG A 129 9.18 15.97 -9.03
N ALA A 130 8.41 15.01 -9.52
CA ALA A 130 7.13 15.25 -10.18
C ALA A 130 6.13 15.93 -9.21
N PHE A 131 6.02 15.42 -7.97
CA PHE A 131 5.19 16.04 -6.93
C PHE A 131 5.72 17.42 -6.53
N ASN A 132 7.04 17.58 -6.36
CA ASN A 132 7.63 18.87 -6.03
C ASN A 132 7.38 19.92 -7.13
N ARG A 133 7.26 19.53 -8.40
CA ARG A 133 6.93 20.44 -9.51
C ARG A 133 5.42 20.64 -9.70
N GLY A 134 4.58 19.85 -9.03
CA GLY A 134 3.12 19.87 -9.20
C GLY A 134 2.63 19.17 -10.47
N GLU A 135 3.48 18.35 -11.11
CA GLU A 135 3.09 17.53 -12.27
C GLU A 135 2.18 16.35 -11.87
N GLU A 136 2.30 15.95 -10.60
CA GLU A 136 1.44 15.01 -9.93
C GLU A 136 0.98 15.64 -8.62
N GLY A 137 -0.20 15.25 -8.15
CA GLY A 137 -0.81 15.74 -6.91
C GLY A 137 -1.54 14.63 -6.19
N ILE A 138 -1.96 14.90 -4.95
CA ILE A 138 -2.79 13.99 -4.17
C ILE A 138 -4.21 14.50 -4.27
N VAL A 139 -5.10 13.69 -4.84
CA VAL A 139 -6.52 14.01 -4.90
C VAL A 139 -7.11 13.82 -3.51
N VAL A 140 -7.83 14.84 -3.04
CA VAL A 140 -8.52 14.83 -1.75
C VAL A 140 -10.02 14.76 -2.00
N TRP A 141 -10.69 13.89 -1.28
CA TRP A 141 -12.14 13.75 -1.30
C TRP A 141 -12.70 14.00 0.10
N GLY A 142 -13.71 14.85 0.18
CA GLY A 142 -14.55 14.99 1.34
C GLY A 142 -15.56 13.84 1.38
N MET A 143 -15.65 13.19 2.54
CA MET A 143 -16.60 12.12 2.80
C MET A 143 -17.73 12.65 3.67
N LYS A 144 -18.98 12.47 3.24
CA LYS A 144 -20.18 12.78 4.02
C LYS A 144 -21.00 11.52 4.22
N CYS A 145 -21.26 11.15 5.48
CA CYS A 145 -22.18 10.05 5.79
C CYS A 145 -23.60 10.46 5.42
N VAL A 146 -24.31 9.60 4.69
CA VAL A 146 -25.71 9.81 4.29
C VAL A 146 -26.67 8.86 4.99
N SER A 147 -26.19 7.68 5.41
CA SER A 147 -26.96 6.76 6.23
C SER A 147 -26.04 5.77 6.96
N TYR A 148 -26.58 5.17 8.02
CA TYR A 148 -25.94 4.09 8.75
C TYR A 148 -26.89 2.91 8.82
N ASP A 149 -26.37 1.70 8.57
CA ASP A 149 -27.16 0.48 8.47
C ASP A 149 -26.82 -0.42 9.67
N TYR A 150 -27.57 -0.23 10.76
CA TYR A 150 -27.34 -0.93 12.03
C TYR A 150 -27.63 -2.43 11.92
N GLU A 151 -28.59 -2.82 11.09
CA GLU A 151 -28.90 -4.24 10.86
C GLU A 151 -27.73 -4.92 10.15
N PHE A 152 -27.18 -4.28 9.12
CA PHE A 152 -25.99 -4.77 8.44
C PHE A 152 -24.77 -4.85 9.36
N GLU A 153 -24.55 -3.84 10.21
CA GLU A 153 -23.46 -3.87 11.20
C GLU A 153 -23.59 -5.07 12.15
N SER A 154 -24.80 -5.27 12.69
CA SER A 154 -25.10 -6.35 13.62
C SER A 154 -24.90 -7.73 12.97
N ASP A 155 -25.38 -7.91 11.74
CA ASP A 155 -25.18 -9.13 10.94
C ASP A 155 -23.69 -9.38 10.66
N LEU A 156 -22.95 -8.34 10.28
CA LEU A 156 -21.51 -8.42 10.03
C LEU A 156 -20.74 -8.84 11.29
N SER A 157 -21.06 -8.24 12.44
CA SER A 157 -20.44 -8.56 13.72
C SER A 157 -20.70 -10.02 14.13
N THR A 158 -21.94 -10.47 13.97
CA THR A 158 -22.36 -11.85 14.31
C THR A 158 -21.62 -12.87 13.44
N LYS A 159 -21.65 -12.69 12.11
CA LYS A 159 -20.98 -13.59 11.16
C LYS A 159 -19.46 -13.60 11.34
N TRP A 160 -18.87 -12.46 11.67
CA TRP A 160 -17.44 -12.38 11.98
C TRP A 160 -17.09 -13.22 13.20
N GLN A 161 -17.86 -13.08 14.29
CA GLN A 161 -17.65 -13.88 15.51
C GLN A 161 -17.82 -15.38 15.25
N GLU A 162 -18.82 -15.80 14.47
CA GLU A 162 -19.03 -17.20 14.11
C GLU A 162 -17.85 -17.79 13.34
N ARG A 163 -17.33 -17.06 12.34
CA ARG A 163 -16.16 -17.49 11.56
C ARG A 163 -14.91 -17.64 12.43
N HIS A 164 -14.75 -16.76 13.42
CA HIS A 164 -13.64 -16.84 14.37
C HIS A 164 -13.80 -17.96 15.40
N LYS A 165 -15.04 -18.30 15.80
CA LYS A 165 -15.32 -19.47 16.66
C LYS A 165 -15.15 -20.79 15.92
N SER A 166 -15.53 -20.85 14.63
CA SER A 166 -15.41 -22.05 13.80
C SER A 166 -13.96 -22.39 13.46
N THR A 167 -13.09 -21.37 13.33
CA THR A 167 -11.65 -21.58 13.11
C THR A 167 -10.96 -21.94 14.42
N SER A 168 -11.37 -23.03 15.06
CA SER A 168 -10.65 -23.58 16.20
C SER A 168 -9.24 -24.00 15.74
N GLN A 169 -8.24 -23.84 16.62
CA GLN A 169 -6.85 -24.27 16.33
C GLN A 169 -6.76 -25.73 15.85
N VAL A 170 -7.76 -26.56 16.18
CA VAL A 170 -7.87 -27.97 15.76
C VAL A 170 -8.00 -28.11 14.24
N GLU A 171 -8.79 -27.26 13.57
CA GLU A 171 -8.94 -27.32 12.10
C GLU A 171 -7.71 -26.79 11.35
N LEU A 172 -7.05 -25.75 11.88
CA LEU A 172 -5.80 -25.24 11.31
C LEU A 172 -4.65 -26.25 11.44
N LYS A 173 -4.60 -26.99 12.56
CA LYS A 173 -3.65 -28.09 12.80
C LYS A 173 -3.92 -29.28 11.88
N ALA A 174 -5.19 -29.63 11.67
CA ALA A 174 -5.61 -30.70 10.76
C ALA A 174 -5.35 -30.35 9.28
N ARG A 175 -5.53 -29.09 8.88
CA ARG A 175 -5.44 -28.67 7.46
C ARG A 175 -4.01 -28.40 6.99
N TRP A 176 -3.10 -28.00 7.87
CA TRP A 176 -1.73 -27.62 7.50
C TRP A 176 -0.62 -28.47 8.12
N GLY A 177 -0.95 -29.44 8.99
CA GLY A 177 0.04 -30.36 9.59
C GLY A 177 1.12 -29.67 10.43
N LEU A 178 0.95 -28.39 10.77
CA LEU A 178 1.91 -27.59 11.51
C LEU A 178 1.57 -27.61 13.01
N ASN A 179 2.53 -28.05 13.83
CA ASN A 179 2.50 -27.85 15.27
C ASN A 179 2.76 -26.37 15.55
N MET A 180 1.70 -25.58 15.71
CA MET A 180 1.80 -24.22 16.23
C MET A 180 1.95 -24.28 17.77
N PRO A 181 2.90 -23.56 18.37
CA PRO A 181 3.00 -23.48 19.83
C PRO A 181 1.74 -22.81 20.38
N ALA A 182 1.27 -23.32 21.52
CA ALA A 182 0.14 -22.73 22.23
C ALA A 182 0.44 -21.25 22.52
N SER A 183 -0.37 -20.34 21.99
CA SER A 183 -0.35 -18.94 22.39
C SER A 183 -1.01 -18.83 23.78
N GLY A 184 -0.29 -19.27 24.80
CA GLY A 184 -0.53 -18.86 26.17
C GLY A 184 0.25 -17.58 26.42
N SER A 185 -0.45 -16.45 26.37
CA SER A 185 -0.03 -15.27 27.12
C SER A 185 -1.29 -14.74 27.79
N GLU A 186 -1.47 -15.19 29.03
CA GLU A 186 -2.19 -14.41 30.04
C GLU A 186 -1.58 -13.00 30.01
N LEU A 187 -2.39 -12.02 29.60
CA LEU A 187 -2.10 -10.61 29.85
C LEU A 187 -2.46 -10.39 31.31
N SER A 188 -1.46 -10.38 32.18
CA SER A 188 -1.56 -9.76 33.49
C SER A 188 -1.65 -8.25 33.30
N ASP A 189 -2.67 -7.65 33.90
CA ASP A 189 -2.78 -6.22 34.08
C ASP A 189 -1.66 -5.77 35.03
N ASP A 190 -0.60 -5.19 34.50
CA ASP A 190 0.36 -4.41 35.27
C ASP A 190 0.51 -3.03 34.61
N GLU A 191 0.41 -2.02 35.46
CA GLU A 191 0.36 -0.59 35.22
C GLU A 191 1.51 -0.08 34.34
N VAL A 192 1.22 0.85 33.42
CA VAL A 192 2.23 1.61 32.69
C VAL A 192 2.08 3.08 33.05
N GLU A 193 2.99 3.54 33.90
CA GLU A 193 3.43 4.95 33.99
C GLU A 193 3.87 5.43 32.60
N GLU A 194 3.40 6.62 32.23
CA GLU A 194 3.84 7.34 31.04
C GLU A 194 5.30 7.74 31.16
N ASP A 195 6.14 7.36 30.18
CA ASP A 195 7.23 8.21 29.72
C ASP A 195 7.75 7.81 28.34
N GLU A 196 8.22 8.82 27.61
CA GLU A 196 8.64 8.82 26.21
C GLU A 196 9.72 7.77 25.83
N VAL A 197 9.74 7.36 24.56
CA VAL A 197 10.86 7.55 23.59
C VAL A 197 10.82 6.55 22.42
N LEU A 198 11.16 7.11 21.25
CA LEU A 198 11.49 6.51 19.95
C LEU A 198 12.28 5.17 19.96
N THR A 199 12.03 4.29 18.97
CA THR A 199 12.92 4.02 17.82
C THR A 199 12.67 2.65 17.14
N SER A 200 12.90 2.64 15.82
CA SER A 200 13.36 1.51 14.98
C SER A 200 12.53 0.21 14.86
N ARG A 201 11.88 0.03 13.69
CA ARG A 201 11.57 -1.31 13.15
C ARG A 201 12.72 -1.80 12.28
N SER A 202 13.43 -2.81 12.79
CA SER A 202 14.55 -3.49 12.14
C SER A 202 14.14 -4.41 11.00
N ARG A 203 14.96 -4.40 9.95
CA ARG A 203 14.91 -5.24 8.74
C ARG A 203 15.23 -6.70 9.08
N GLY A 204 14.42 -7.63 8.56
CA GLY A 204 14.78 -9.05 8.48
C GLY A 204 15.72 -9.31 7.29
N HIS A 205 17.01 -9.46 7.57
CA HIS A 205 18.05 -9.84 6.61
C HIS A 205 18.25 -11.35 6.64
N LEU A 206 17.84 -12.08 5.60
CA LEU A 206 18.14 -13.51 5.44
C LEU A 206 19.49 -13.68 4.74
N SER A 207 20.52 -13.88 5.56
CA SER A 207 21.87 -14.28 5.15
C SER A 207 21.91 -15.79 4.84
N ARG A 208 22.13 -16.17 3.58
CA ARG A 208 22.56 -17.53 3.20
C ARG A 208 24.08 -17.61 3.25
N LYS A 209 24.61 -18.35 4.23
CA LYS A 209 26.03 -18.68 4.38
C LYS A 209 26.48 -19.66 3.29
N ALA A 210 27.58 -19.30 2.63
CA ALA A 210 28.41 -20.18 1.82
C ALA A 210 29.14 -21.20 2.72
N LYS A 211 29.27 -22.45 2.24
CA LYS A 211 30.29 -23.40 2.71
C LYS A 211 31.25 -23.66 1.56
N GLY A 212 32.48 -23.15 1.70
CA GLY A 212 33.61 -23.54 0.88
C GLY A 212 34.42 -24.66 1.55
N LYS A 213 34.97 -25.56 0.73
CA LYS A 213 36.24 -26.25 0.99
C LYS A 213 36.90 -26.58 -0.36
N LYS A 214 38.01 -25.89 -0.63
CA LYS A 214 39.11 -26.20 -1.58
C LYS A 214 40.10 -27.17 -0.87
N PRO A 215 41.30 -27.55 -1.41
CA PRO A 215 41.83 -27.63 -2.80
C PRO A 215 42.64 -28.94 -3.09
N THR A 216 43.09 -29.16 -4.34
CA THR A 216 44.50 -29.44 -4.77
C THR A 216 44.56 -29.66 -6.30
N ILE A 217 45.19 -28.78 -7.11
CA ILE A 217 46.57 -28.74 -7.65
C ILE A 217 46.97 -29.89 -8.59
N SER A 218 47.15 -29.56 -9.88
CA SER A 218 48.31 -29.79 -10.78
C SER A 218 47.83 -29.83 -12.24
N ARG A 219 48.59 -29.58 -13.31
CA ARG A 219 49.83 -28.87 -13.67
C ARG A 219 49.97 -29.10 -15.20
N GLY A 220 50.50 -28.13 -15.95
CA GLY A 220 50.93 -28.25 -17.36
C GLY A 220 49.82 -28.11 -18.40
N ASP A 221 50.01 -27.56 -19.59
CA ASP A 221 51.19 -27.03 -20.28
C ASP A 221 50.74 -26.07 -21.40
N SER A 222 51.71 -25.33 -21.94
CA SER A 222 51.77 -24.54 -23.18
C SER A 222 50.89 -25.03 -24.35
N VAL A 223 50.48 -24.21 -25.33
CA VAL A 223 51.29 -23.79 -26.50
C VAL A 223 50.60 -22.64 -27.27
N SER A 224 51.42 -21.62 -27.57
CA SER A 224 51.58 -20.76 -28.76
C SER A 224 50.42 -20.33 -29.69
N ALA A 225 50.44 -19.00 -29.96
CA ALA A 225 50.38 -18.29 -31.26
C ALA A 225 49.40 -18.77 -32.35
N THR A 226 48.68 -17.90 -33.05
CA THR A 226 49.27 -17.03 -34.10
C THR A 226 48.23 -16.00 -34.60
N LYS A 227 48.76 -14.83 -34.98
CA LYS A 227 48.13 -13.71 -35.70
C LYS A 227 47.46 -14.13 -37.03
N LEU A 228 46.33 -13.52 -37.37
CA LEU A 228 46.20 -12.45 -38.37
C LEU A 228 44.81 -11.83 -38.29
#